data_AF-A0A644XP65-F1
#
_entry.id   AF-A0A644XP65-F1
#
_cell.length_a   1.000
_cell.length_b   1.000
_cell.length_c   1.000
_cell.angle_alpha   90.00
_cell.angle_beta   90.00
_cell.angle_gamma   90.00
#
_symmetry.space_group_name_H-M   'P 1'
#
loop_
_entity.id
_entity.type
_entity.pdbx_description
1 polymer ?
#
loop_
_entity_poly.entity_id
_entity_poly.type
_entity_poly.pdbx_seq_one_letter_code
_entity_poly.pdbx_strand_id
1 'polypeptide(L)'
;MAMYVLQGFVGFPLINYCLKIEGQNVLKKYRAGELDLNQFTTKTAVSGQGKYRIFPETPKEYQTEAIVLLKTLVLVIISGYLEALTKGAVSKYVFCLLMGVLGTELGFIERKPLELSRSFGLFITIIMMFVFAGLKSVTPDVLKSIAFTFAVLISLATVGIALLSIPVGKALGLSKAMSFAIGLGSIAGGFPASYVLSNESAKLQGQNEEEFKLLLDHFLPKTLVSGFVSATSGSVIIAGLFASMFF
;
A
#
# COMPACT_ATOMS: atom_id res chain seq x y z
N MET A 1 2.08 13.80 -14.45
CA MET A 1 2.19 12.34 -14.74
C MET A 1 3.61 11.89 -15.03
N ALA A 2 4.37 12.58 -15.90
CA ALA A 2 5.79 12.27 -16.14
C ALA A 2 6.65 12.21 -14.87
N MET A 3 6.45 13.13 -13.92
CA MET A 3 7.17 13.14 -12.64
C MET A 3 6.95 11.86 -11.82
N TYR A 4 5.71 11.35 -11.76
CA TYR A 4 5.37 10.12 -11.03
C TYR A 4 6.03 8.88 -11.65
N VAL A 5 6.05 8.82 -12.98
CA VAL A 5 6.70 7.74 -13.74
C VAL A 5 8.21 7.73 -13.49
N LEU A 6 8.85 8.89 -13.52
CA LEU A 6 10.29 9.00 -13.28
C LEU A 6 10.66 8.72 -11.82
N GLN A 7 9.76 9.03 -10.88
CA GLN A 7 9.94 8.71 -9.46
C GLN A 7 9.94 7.20 -9.23
N GLY A 8 9.06 6.48 -9.93
CA GLY A 8 9.07 5.02 -9.98
C GLY A 8 10.39 4.45 -10.50
N PHE A 9 11.00 5.05 -11.52
CA PHE A 9 12.24 4.53 -12.13
C PHE A 9 13.41 4.44 -11.15
N VAL A 10 13.53 5.38 -10.21
CA VAL A 10 14.58 5.36 -9.17
C VAL A 10 14.08 4.71 -7.88
N GLY A 11 12.82 4.93 -7.53
CA GLY A 11 12.23 4.41 -6.30
C GLY A 11 12.04 2.89 -6.32
N PHE A 12 11.60 2.29 -7.43
CA PHE A 12 11.36 0.84 -7.49
C PHE A 12 12.64 0.01 -7.26
N PRO A 13 13.79 0.30 -7.91
CA PRO A 13 15.04 -0.41 -7.63
C PRO A 13 15.48 -0.30 -6.16
N LEU A 14 15.37 0.90 -5.58
CA LEU A 14 15.76 1.14 -4.18
C LEU A 14 14.85 0.38 -3.20
N ILE A 15 13.53 0.41 -3.43
CA ILE A 15 12.57 -0.33 -2.61
C ILE A 15 12.82 -1.84 -2.76
N ASN A 16 13.03 -2.34 -3.98
CA ASN A 16 13.33 -3.76 -4.21
C ASN A 16 14.57 -4.22 -3.44
N TYR A 17 15.64 -3.42 -3.49
CA TYR A 17 16.86 -3.69 -2.75
C TYR A 17 16.61 -3.74 -1.23
N CYS A 18 15.82 -2.82 -0.70
CA CYS A 18 15.46 -2.82 0.72
C CYS A 18 14.59 -4.03 1.11
N LEU A 19 13.60 -4.39 0.29
CA LEU A 19 12.76 -5.56 0.50
C LEU A 19 13.56 -6.87 0.38
N LYS A 20 14.61 -6.90 -0.42
CA LYS A 20 15.57 -8.02 -0.49
C LYS A 20 16.36 -8.18 0.81
N ILE A 21 16.88 -7.08 1.36
CA ILE A 21 17.59 -7.14 2.66
C ILE A 21 16.63 -7.55 3.77
N GLU A 22 15.44 -6.97 3.80
CA GLU A 22 14.45 -7.26 4.82
C GLU A 22 13.95 -8.70 4.74
N GLY A 23 13.64 -9.19 3.55
CA GLY A 23 13.20 -10.57 3.37
C GLY A 23 14.23 -11.58 3.83
N GLN A 24 15.51 -11.37 3.51
CA GLN A 24 16.58 -12.21 4.03
C GLN A 24 16.68 -12.18 5.56
N ASN A 25 16.49 -11.02 6.19
CA ASN A 25 16.51 -10.92 7.65
C ASN A 25 15.32 -11.66 8.29
N VAL A 26 14.13 -11.52 7.70
CA VAL A 26 12.91 -12.21 8.16
C VAL A 26 13.05 -13.72 7.98
N LEU A 27 13.52 -14.19 6.82
CA LEU A 27 13.74 -15.61 6.56
C LEU A 27 14.80 -16.21 7.50
N LYS A 28 15.89 -15.49 7.79
CA LYS A 28 16.91 -15.95 8.75
C LYS A 28 16.30 -16.18 10.13
N LYS A 29 15.51 -15.24 10.62
CA LYS A 29 14.83 -15.36 11.92
C LYS A 29 13.77 -16.48 11.93
N TYR A 30 13.05 -16.64 10.82
CA TYR A 30 12.09 -17.74 10.64
C TYR A 30 12.78 -19.10 10.68
N ARG A 31 13.85 -19.29 9.91
CA ARG A 31 14.63 -20.53 9.86
C ARG A 31 15.39 -20.82 11.16
N ALA A 32 15.73 -19.79 11.92
CA ALA A 32 16.31 -19.91 13.25
C ALA A 32 15.29 -20.30 14.33
N GLY A 33 13.99 -20.37 14.00
CA GLY A 33 12.91 -20.66 14.96
C GLY A 33 12.59 -19.50 15.92
N GLU A 34 13.15 -18.31 15.68
CA GLU A 34 12.91 -17.10 16.49
C GLU A 34 11.60 -16.38 16.11
N LEU A 35 11.09 -16.64 14.90
CA LEU A 35 9.80 -16.13 14.43
C LEU A 35 8.82 -17.29 14.29
N ASP A 36 7.86 -17.34 15.20
CA ASP A 36 6.68 -18.20 15.04
C ASP A 36 5.77 -17.64 13.94
N LEU A 37 5.27 -18.51 13.06
CA LEU A 37 4.23 -18.17 12.07
C LEU A 37 3.05 -17.45 12.74
N ASN A 38 2.76 -17.83 13.98
CA ASN A 38 1.68 -17.27 14.79
C ASN A 38 1.82 -15.76 15.07
N GLN A 39 3.01 -15.15 15.08
CA GLN A 39 3.10 -13.69 15.29
C GLN A 39 2.59 -12.86 14.09
N PHE A 40 2.64 -13.42 12.88
CA PHE A 40 2.06 -12.81 11.68
C PHE A 40 0.60 -13.26 11.49
N THR A 41 0.31 -14.52 11.79
CA THR A 41 -1.03 -15.13 11.73
C THR A 41 -1.97 -14.55 12.81
N THR A 42 -1.52 -14.17 14.01
CA THR A 42 -2.41 -13.59 15.04
C THR A 42 -2.91 -12.18 14.70
N LYS A 43 -2.32 -11.48 13.71
CA LYS A 43 -2.87 -10.22 13.17
C LYS A 43 -3.64 -10.37 11.86
N THR A 44 -3.39 -11.43 11.08
CA THR A 44 -4.01 -11.59 9.74
C THR A 44 -4.94 -12.82 9.62
N ALA A 45 -4.85 -13.76 10.54
CA ALA A 45 -5.53 -15.04 10.53
C ALA A 45 -6.00 -15.44 11.95
N VAL A 46 -6.94 -14.66 12.48
CA VAL A 46 -7.98 -15.23 13.34
C VAL A 46 -9.05 -15.76 12.39
N SER A 47 -8.92 -17.05 12.05
CA SER A 47 -10.03 -17.94 11.68
C SER A 47 -11.30 -17.24 11.15
N GLY A 48 -11.32 -16.77 9.90
CA GLY A 48 -12.55 -16.40 9.17
C GLY A 48 -13.54 -15.40 9.81
N GLN A 49 -13.31 -14.90 11.02
CA GLN A 49 -14.31 -14.20 11.83
C GLN A 49 -13.70 -12.89 12.35
N GLY A 50 -14.25 -11.76 11.89
CA GLY A 50 -13.90 -10.42 12.39
C GLY A 50 -14.07 -10.35 13.91
N LYS A 51 -13.25 -9.54 14.57
CA LYS A 51 -13.19 -9.48 16.04
C LYS A 51 -14.47 -8.92 16.65
N TYR A 52 -15.27 -8.19 15.86
CA TYR A 52 -16.52 -7.54 16.26
C TYR A 52 -17.64 -7.81 15.25
N ARG A 53 -18.16 -9.04 15.18
CA ARG A 53 -19.29 -9.36 14.29
C ARG A 53 -20.61 -8.82 14.84
N ILE A 54 -21.00 -7.65 14.36
CA ILE A 54 -22.35 -7.09 14.59
C ILE A 54 -23.30 -7.55 13.49
N PHE A 55 -22.80 -7.76 12.26
CA PHE A 55 -23.57 -8.35 11.17
C PHE A 55 -23.29 -9.86 11.07
N PRO A 56 -24.33 -10.72 11.01
CA PRO A 56 -24.16 -12.14 10.74
C PRO A 56 -23.55 -12.34 9.35
N GLU A 57 -22.74 -13.41 9.18
CA GLU A 57 -22.24 -13.80 7.86
C GLU A 57 -23.43 -13.89 6.90
N THR A 58 -23.39 -13.15 5.79
CA THR A 58 -24.40 -13.34 4.75
C THR A 58 -24.38 -14.82 4.36
N PRO A 59 -25.53 -15.51 4.36
CA PRO A 59 -25.61 -16.92 4.01
C PRO A 59 -24.84 -17.19 2.71
N LYS A 60 -24.15 -18.33 2.60
CA LYS A 60 -23.33 -18.68 1.42
C LYS A 60 -24.08 -18.54 0.08
N GLU A 61 -25.41 -18.66 0.12
CA GLU A 61 -26.32 -18.45 -1.01
C GLU A 61 -26.31 -17.02 -1.58
N TYR A 62 -26.01 -16.01 -0.75
CA TYR A 62 -25.91 -14.59 -1.13
C TYR A 62 -24.47 -14.07 -1.20
N GLN A 63 -23.45 -14.93 -1.06
CA GLN A 63 -22.05 -14.57 -1.29
C GLN A 63 -21.67 -14.70 -2.78
N THR A 64 -22.54 -14.25 -3.67
CA THR A 64 -22.25 -14.21 -5.11
C THR A 64 -21.25 -13.08 -5.41
N GLU A 65 -20.43 -13.27 -6.46
CA GLU A 65 -19.41 -12.30 -6.88
C GLU A 65 -19.99 -10.86 -7.01
N ALA A 66 -21.19 -10.75 -7.56
CA ALA A 66 -21.92 -9.48 -7.72
C ALA A 66 -22.32 -8.85 -6.38
N ILE A 67 -22.73 -9.63 -5.38
CA ILE A 67 -23.14 -9.13 -4.07
C ILE A 67 -21.93 -8.63 -3.28
N VAL A 68 -20.80 -9.33 -3.35
CA VAL A 68 -19.53 -8.88 -2.74
C VAL A 68 -19.08 -7.54 -3.33
N LEU A 69 -19.16 -7.40 -4.66
CA LEU A 69 -18.89 -6.13 -5.33
C LEU A 69 -19.90 -5.04 -4.96
N LEU A 70 -21.19 -5.37 -4.89
CA LEU A 70 -22.24 -4.42 -4.54
C LEU A 70 -22.05 -3.88 -3.11
N LYS A 71 -21.78 -4.76 -2.13
CA LYS A 71 -21.47 -4.34 -0.76
C LYS A 71 -20.25 -3.41 -0.72
N THR A 72 -19.20 -3.75 -1.48
CA THR A 72 -18.01 -2.91 -1.61
C THR A 72 -18.34 -1.53 -2.22
N LEU A 73 -19.18 -1.51 -3.27
CA LEU A 73 -19.64 -0.28 -3.92
C LEU A 73 -20.45 0.61 -2.96
N VAL A 74 -21.33 0.02 -2.15
CA VAL A 74 -22.11 0.74 -1.13
C VAL A 74 -21.19 1.49 -0.16
N LEU A 75 -20.11 0.84 0.32
CA LEU A 75 -19.13 1.51 1.18
C LEU A 75 -18.41 2.67 0.49
N VAL A 76 -18.09 2.53 -0.80
CA VAL A 76 -17.47 3.61 -1.59
C VAL A 76 -18.43 4.80 -1.76
N ILE A 77 -19.72 4.53 -1.96
CA ILE A 77 -20.76 5.56 -2.06
C ILE A 77 -20.91 6.30 -0.72
N ILE A 78 -21.03 5.56 0.39
CA ILE A 78 -21.10 6.15 1.75
C ILE A 78 -19.87 7.03 2.00
N SER A 79 -18.67 6.58 1.62
CA SER A 79 -17.43 7.34 1.77
C SER A 79 -17.44 8.66 0.98
N GLY A 80 -18.09 8.68 -0.19
CA GLY A 80 -18.28 9.91 -0.97
C GLY A 80 -19.25 10.89 -0.31
N TYR A 81 -20.32 10.40 0.30
CA TYR A 81 -21.24 11.26 1.07
C TYR A 81 -20.57 11.83 2.34
N LEU A 82 -19.70 11.06 3.00
CA LEU A 82 -18.94 11.53 4.17
C LEU A 82 -17.93 12.64 3.81
N GLU A 83 -17.28 12.54 2.64
CA GLU A 83 -16.44 13.62 2.12
C GLU A 83 -17.26 14.91 1.90
N ALA A 84 -18.44 14.80 1.29
CA ALA A 84 -19.33 15.94 1.09
C ALA A 84 -19.80 16.56 2.43
N LEU A 85 -20.12 15.72 3.41
CA LEU A 85 -20.55 16.17 4.74
C LEU A 85 -19.43 16.91 5.50
N THR A 86 -18.18 16.48 5.32
CA THR A 86 -17.00 17.15 5.89
C THR A 86 -16.52 18.34 5.06
N LYS A 87 -17.28 18.76 4.04
CA LYS A 87 -16.92 19.85 3.11
C LYS A 87 -15.54 19.64 2.47
N GLY A 88 -15.14 18.39 2.26
CA GLY A 88 -13.83 18.04 1.68
C GLY A 88 -12.65 18.15 2.65
N ALA A 89 -12.86 18.37 3.95
CA ALA A 89 -11.78 18.39 4.94
C ALA A 89 -11.02 17.04 5.02
N VAL A 90 -11.74 15.94 4.75
CA VAL A 90 -11.16 14.60 4.66
C VAL A 90 -11.51 14.02 3.29
N SER A 91 -10.50 13.59 2.54
CA SER A 91 -10.69 13.00 1.22
C SER A 91 -11.52 11.72 1.28
N LYS A 92 -12.37 11.49 0.28
CA LYS A 92 -13.11 10.22 0.10
C LYS A 92 -12.22 8.99 0.17
N TYR A 93 -10.96 9.06 -0.26
CA TYR A 93 -10.06 7.91 -0.16
C TYR A 93 -9.82 7.49 1.29
N VAL A 94 -9.60 8.46 2.19
CA VAL A 94 -9.40 8.19 3.62
C VAL A 94 -10.67 7.57 4.21
N PHE A 95 -11.85 8.08 3.85
CA PHE A 95 -13.11 7.46 4.26
C PHE A 95 -13.29 6.04 3.69
N CYS A 96 -12.92 5.80 2.43
CA CYS A 96 -12.94 4.45 1.85
C CYS A 96 -12.06 3.48 2.63
N LEU A 97 -10.89 3.90 3.10
CA LEU A 97 -10.02 3.09 3.96
C LEU A 97 -10.71 2.76 5.29
N LEU A 98 -11.23 3.78 5.97
CA LEU A 98 -11.91 3.61 7.26
C LEU A 98 -13.16 2.72 7.13
N MET A 99 -14.02 2.99 6.15
CA MET A 99 -15.22 2.20 5.87
C MET A 99 -14.87 0.77 5.43
N GLY A 100 -13.77 0.57 4.71
CA GLY A 100 -13.28 -0.77 4.35
C GLY A 100 -12.84 -1.58 5.58
N VAL A 101 -12.05 -0.98 6.47
CA VAL A 101 -11.62 -1.62 7.72
C VAL A 101 -12.83 -1.90 8.63
N LEU A 102 -13.69 -0.89 8.85
CA LEU A 102 -14.89 -1.03 9.66
C LEU A 102 -15.86 -2.06 9.07
N GLY A 103 -16.10 -2.02 7.76
CA GLY A 103 -16.98 -2.97 7.08
C GLY A 103 -16.46 -4.41 7.18
N THR A 104 -15.14 -4.61 7.17
CA THR A 104 -14.51 -5.93 7.33
C THR A 104 -14.59 -6.42 8.78
N GLU A 105 -14.32 -5.55 9.75
CA GLU A 105 -14.36 -5.92 11.17
C GLU A 105 -15.78 -6.14 11.69
N LEU A 106 -16.75 -5.35 11.21
CA LEU A 106 -18.18 -5.48 11.54
C LEU A 106 -18.84 -6.69 10.87
N GLY A 107 -18.19 -7.29 9.87
CA GLY A 107 -18.72 -8.42 9.09
C GLY A 107 -19.65 -8.04 7.93
N PHE A 108 -19.74 -6.76 7.57
CA PHE A 108 -20.55 -6.32 6.42
C PHE A 108 -19.92 -6.75 5.08
N ILE A 109 -18.59 -6.63 4.96
CA ILE A 109 -17.83 -7.14 3.81
C ILE A 109 -16.89 -8.28 4.22
N GLU A 110 -16.69 -9.21 3.30
CA GLU A 110 -15.75 -10.30 3.45
C GLU A 110 -14.29 -9.81 3.33
N ARG A 111 -13.35 -10.53 3.95
CA ARG A 111 -11.92 -10.25 3.77
C ARG A 111 -11.53 -10.51 2.31
N LYS A 112 -10.73 -9.61 1.74
CA LYS A 112 -10.28 -9.67 0.33
C LYS A 112 -11.47 -9.74 -0.66
N PRO A 113 -12.39 -8.77 -0.64
CA PRO A 113 -13.63 -8.83 -1.42
C PRO A 113 -13.37 -8.90 -2.93
N LEU A 114 -12.30 -8.27 -3.41
CA LEU A 114 -11.91 -8.29 -4.83
C LEU A 114 -11.36 -9.66 -5.28
N GLU A 115 -10.71 -10.41 -4.39
CA GLU A 115 -10.25 -11.78 -4.69
C GLU A 115 -11.46 -12.73 -4.71
N LEU A 116 -12.37 -12.60 -3.74
CA LEU A 116 -13.60 -13.40 -3.65
C LEU A 116 -14.54 -13.18 -4.83
N SER A 117 -14.65 -11.94 -5.32
CA SER A 117 -15.45 -11.63 -6.50
C SER A 117 -14.74 -11.92 -7.83
N ARG A 118 -13.56 -12.55 -7.80
CA ARG A 118 -12.69 -12.81 -8.97
C ARG A 118 -12.40 -11.58 -9.84
N SER A 119 -12.57 -10.39 -9.28
CA SER A 119 -12.47 -9.12 -10.02
C SER A 119 -11.11 -8.46 -9.86
N PHE A 120 -10.29 -8.92 -8.90
CA PHE A 120 -8.97 -8.35 -8.62
C PHE A 120 -8.09 -8.21 -9.87
N GLY A 121 -8.05 -9.23 -10.73
CA GLY A 121 -7.28 -9.20 -11.98
C GLY A 121 -7.77 -8.12 -12.94
N LEU A 122 -9.08 -7.91 -13.04
CA LEU A 122 -9.66 -6.85 -13.87
C LEU A 122 -9.28 -5.46 -13.33
N PHE A 123 -9.40 -5.24 -12.02
CA PHE A 123 -9.03 -3.97 -11.39
C PHE A 123 -7.54 -3.66 -11.55
N ILE A 124 -6.66 -4.63 -11.30
CA ILE A 124 -5.22 -4.49 -11.54
C ILE A 124 -4.94 -4.14 -13.00
N THR A 125 -5.61 -4.80 -13.94
CA THR A 125 -5.43 -4.57 -15.38
C THR A 125 -5.82 -3.15 -15.78
N ILE A 126 -6.98 -2.66 -15.33
CA ILE A 126 -7.45 -1.29 -15.62
C ILE A 126 -6.50 -0.25 -15.02
N ILE A 127 -6.08 -0.43 -13.77
CA ILE A 127 -5.17 0.50 -13.11
C ILE A 127 -3.80 0.49 -13.80
N MET A 128 -3.29 -0.68 -14.20
CA MET A 128 -2.03 -0.79 -14.91
C MET A 128 -2.08 -0.16 -16.31
N MET A 129 -3.22 -0.29 -17.01
CA MET A 129 -3.46 0.43 -18.27
C MET A 129 -3.34 1.94 -18.09
N PHE A 130 -3.90 2.49 -17.00
CA PHE A 130 -3.77 3.91 -16.67
C PHE A 130 -2.32 4.33 -16.40
N VAL A 131 -1.56 3.48 -15.68
CA VAL A 131 -0.12 3.70 -15.46
C VAL A 131 0.65 3.74 -16.78
N PHE A 132 0.42 2.80 -17.69
CA PHE A 132 1.08 2.78 -19.00
C PHE A 132 0.66 3.94 -19.91
N ALA A 133 -0.60 4.36 -19.86
CA ALA A 133 -1.05 5.56 -20.55
C ALA A 133 -0.28 6.81 -20.07
N GLY A 134 0.00 6.89 -18.77
CA GLY A 134 0.86 7.93 -18.19
C GLY A 134 2.31 7.85 -18.69
N LEU A 135 2.87 6.65 -18.81
CA LEU A 135 4.23 6.43 -19.31
C LEU A 135 4.42 6.85 -20.78
N LYS A 136 3.40 6.64 -21.63
CA LYS A 136 3.43 7.06 -23.04
C LYS A 136 3.72 8.55 -23.23
N SER A 137 3.36 9.38 -22.25
CA SER A 137 3.59 10.84 -22.28
C SER A 137 5.05 11.26 -22.03
N VAL A 138 5.93 10.34 -21.68
CA VAL A 138 7.34 10.62 -21.37
C VAL A 138 8.19 10.35 -22.62
N THR A 139 8.54 11.41 -23.36
CA THR A 139 9.49 11.31 -24.48
C THR A 139 10.94 11.42 -24.00
N PRO A 140 11.91 10.84 -24.72
CA PRO A 140 13.33 10.94 -24.38
C PRO A 140 13.84 12.39 -24.28
N ASP A 141 13.28 13.31 -25.07
CA ASP A 141 13.68 14.72 -25.06
C ASP A 141 13.18 15.46 -23.80
N VAL A 142 11.95 15.16 -23.36
CA VAL A 142 11.41 15.65 -22.07
C VAL A 142 12.19 15.07 -20.89
N LEU A 143 12.63 13.81 -21.02
CA LEU A 143 13.48 13.21 -20.00
C LEU A 143 14.83 13.92 -19.90
N LYS A 144 15.50 14.21 -21.02
CA LYS A 144 16.80 14.91 -21.01
C LYS A 144 16.72 16.31 -20.42
N SER A 145 15.68 17.07 -20.73
CA SER A 145 15.54 18.45 -20.23
C SER A 145 15.27 18.51 -18.72
N ILE A 146 14.64 17.48 -18.16
CA ILE A 146 14.27 17.43 -16.72
C ILE A 146 15.22 16.55 -15.91
N ALA A 147 16.01 15.67 -16.53
CA ALA A 147 16.83 14.65 -15.88
C ALA A 147 17.76 15.20 -14.79
N PHE A 148 18.45 16.32 -15.04
CA PHE A 148 19.38 16.89 -14.07
C PHE A 148 18.65 17.40 -12.81
N THR A 149 17.65 18.28 -13.00
CA THR A 149 16.81 18.79 -11.91
C THR A 149 16.14 17.66 -11.13
N PHE A 150 15.72 16.63 -11.85
CA PHE A 150 15.07 15.47 -11.28
C PHE A 150 16.00 14.60 -10.45
N ALA A 151 17.22 14.35 -10.93
CA ALA A 151 18.24 13.61 -10.19
C ALA A 151 18.60 14.31 -8.88
N VAL A 152 18.72 15.65 -8.90
CA VAL A 152 18.95 16.45 -7.69
C VAL A 152 17.77 16.36 -6.73
N LEU A 153 16.54 16.52 -7.20
CA LEU A 153 15.35 16.46 -6.35
C LEU A 153 15.13 15.06 -5.74
N ILE A 154 15.31 13.99 -6.54
CA ILE A 154 15.19 12.62 -6.03
C ILE A 154 16.28 12.33 -5.02
N SER A 155 17.54 12.65 -5.33
CA SER A 155 18.63 12.38 -4.39
C SER A 155 18.41 13.10 -3.06
N LEU A 156 18.00 14.38 -3.10
CA LEU A 156 17.66 15.14 -1.90
C LEU A 156 16.47 14.53 -1.14
N ALA A 157 15.40 14.16 -1.85
CA ALA A 157 14.23 13.53 -1.24
C ALA A 157 14.57 12.16 -0.63
N THR A 158 15.35 11.33 -1.32
CA THR A 158 15.82 10.03 -0.83
C THR A 158 16.69 10.19 0.42
N VAL A 159 17.60 11.16 0.44
CA VAL A 159 18.42 11.46 1.63
C VAL A 159 17.56 11.96 2.79
N GLY A 160 16.64 12.89 2.55
CA GLY A 160 15.72 13.39 3.57
C GLY A 160 14.85 12.26 4.16
N ILE A 161 14.34 11.38 3.30
CA ILE A 161 13.61 10.18 3.71
C ILE A 161 14.51 9.26 4.52
N ALA A 162 15.74 8.99 4.10
CA ALA A 162 16.66 8.14 4.86
C ALA A 162 16.92 8.70 6.26
N LEU A 163 17.18 10.00 6.36
CA LEU A 163 17.48 10.69 7.61
C LEU A 163 16.29 10.71 8.58
N LEU A 164 15.05 10.74 8.10
CA LEU A 164 13.85 10.77 8.95
C LEU A 164 13.28 9.37 9.20
N SER A 165 13.13 8.56 8.15
CA SER A 165 12.46 7.25 8.25
C SER A 165 13.27 6.22 9.00
N ILE A 166 14.61 6.18 8.85
CA ILE A 166 15.46 5.20 9.52
C ILE A 166 15.45 5.36 11.06
N PRO A 167 15.67 6.56 11.64
CA PRO A 167 15.63 6.69 13.11
C PRO A 167 14.25 6.46 13.69
N VAL A 168 13.19 6.98 13.03
CA VAL A 168 11.81 6.78 13.48
C VAL A 168 11.43 5.30 13.41
N GLY A 169 11.73 4.62 12.31
CA GLY A 169 11.44 3.21 12.17
C GLY A 169 12.26 2.34 13.13
N LYS A 170 13.51 2.72 13.43
CA LYS A 170 14.31 2.06 14.47
C LYS A 170 13.67 2.22 15.86
N ALA A 171 13.12 3.40 16.18
CA ALA A 171 12.39 3.62 17.43
C ALA A 171 11.12 2.76 17.52
N LEU A 172 10.50 2.44 16.38
CA LEU A 172 9.34 1.55 16.28
C LEU A 172 9.71 0.05 16.20
N GLY A 173 10.99 -0.30 16.34
CA GLY A 173 11.46 -1.69 16.27
C GLY A 173 11.53 -2.30 14.87
N LEU A 174 11.42 -1.47 13.82
CA LEU A 174 11.59 -1.91 12.44
C LEU A 174 13.07 -1.99 12.05
N SER A 175 13.39 -2.86 11.10
CA SER A 175 14.74 -2.90 10.53
C SER A 175 15.04 -1.60 9.76
N LYS A 176 16.32 -1.26 9.61
CA LYS A 176 16.73 -0.07 8.82
C LYS A 176 16.24 -0.17 7.37
N ALA A 177 16.34 -1.36 6.78
CA ALA A 177 15.90 -1.61 5.40
C ALA A 177 14.39 -1.44 5.26
N MET A 178 13.61 -1.98 6.20
CA MET A 178 12.16 -1.84 6.15
C MET A 178 11.69 -0.42 6.42
N SER A 179 12.34 0.26 7.36
CA SER A 179 12.06 1.67 7.69
C SER A 179 12.28 2.56 6.46
N PHE A 180 13.39 2.33 5.76
CA PHE A 180 13.70 3.04 4.54
C PHE A 180 12.77 2.65 3.38
N ALA A 181 12.40 1.37 3.23
CA ALA A 181 11.42 0.93 2.24
C ALA A 181 10.04 1.59 2.45
N ILE A 182 9.59 1.68 3.70
CA ILE A 182 8.37 2.40 4.07
C ILE A 182 8.52 3.87 3.71
N GLY A 183 9.64 4.51 4.06
CA GLY A 183 9.89 5.90 3.70
C GLY A 183 9.88 6.14 2.18
N LEU A 184 10.58 5.31 1.41
CA LEU A 184 10.62 5.36 -0.06
C LEU A 184 9.23 5.13 -0.70
N GLY A 185 8.31 4.49 0.03
CA GLY A 185 6.90 4.40 -0.34
C GLY A 185 6.22 5.76 -0.52
N SER A 186 6.78 6.86 0.00
CA SER A 186 6.27 8.20 -0.30
C SER A 186 6.61 8.71 -1.72
N ILE A 187 7.70 8.22 -2.33
CA ILE A 187 8.14 8.62 -3.67
C ILE A 187 7.58 7.68 -4.73
N ALA A 188 7.62 6.38 -4.46
CA ALA A 188 7.27 5.34 -5.42
C ALA A 188 6.26 4.31 -4.88
N GLY A 189 5.71 4.55 -3.69
CA GLY A 189 4.74 3.65 -3.07
C GLY A 189 3.31 4.03 -3.39
N GLY A 190 2.50 3.00 -3.61
CA GLY A 190 1.10 3.10 -3.95
C GLY A 190 0.64 1.83 -4.65
N PHE A 191 -0.66 1.64 -4.70
CA PHE A 191 -1.25 0.57 -5.50
C PHE A 191 -1.30 1.00 -6.98
N PRO A 192 -0.83 0.18 -7.96
CA PRO A 192 -0.50 -1.23 -7.88
C PRO A 192 1.00 -1.53 -7.70
N ALA A 193 1.88 -0.53 -7.79
CA ALA A 193 3.33 -0.74 -7.78
C ALA A 193 3.85 -1.43 -6.50
N SER A 194 3.41 -0.99 -5.32
CA SER A 194 3.75 -1.62 -4.04
C SER A 194 3.28 -3.08 -3.97
N TYR A 195 2.13 -3.39 -4.58
CA TYR A 195 1.59 -4.75 -4.63
C TYR A 195 2.45 -5.66 -5.51
N VAL A 196 2.77 -5.21 -6.74
CA VAL A 196 3.62 -5.96 -7.67
C VAL A 196 5.00 -6.17 -7.07
N LEU A 197 5.62 -5.12 -6.55
CA LEU A 197 6.96 -5.18 -6.00
C LEU A 197 7.06 -6.07 -4.76
N SER A 198 6.05 -6.05 -3.89
CA SER A 198 5.99 -6.95 -2.73
C SER A 198 5.82 -8.40 -3.15
N ASN A 199 4.96 -8.69 -4.14
CA ASN A 199 4.76 -10.03 -4.68
C ASN A 199 6.02 -10.57 -5.35
N GLU A 200 6.67 -9.77 -6.21
CA GLU A 200 7.92 -10.15 -6.86
C GLU A 200 9.03 -10.37 -5.83
N SER A 201 9.19 -9.45 -4.88
CA SER A 201 10.21 -9.58 -3.83
C SER A 201 10.00 -10.80 -2.95
N ALA A 202 8.75 -11.12 -2.59
CA ALA A 202 8.41 -12.33 -1.83
C ALA A 202 8.64 -13.59 -2.66
N LYS A 203 8.24 -13.60 -3.93
CA LYS A 203 8.39 -14.75 -4.84
C LYS A 203 9.86 -15.05 -5.17
N LEU A 204 10.70 -14.03 -5.29
CA LEU A 204 12.14 -14.19 -5.56
C LEU A 204 12.92 -14.70 -4.35
N GLN A 205 12.40 -14.51 -3.12
CA GLN A 205 13.11 -14.84 -1.88
C GLN A 205 12.58 -16.10 -1.20
N GLY A 206 11.27 -16.35 -1.26
CA GLY A 206 10.65 -17.53 -0.68
C GLY A 206 10.99 -18.79 -1.47
N GLN A 207 11.45 -19.83 -0.80
CA GLN A 207 11.75 -21.12 -1.44
C GLN A 207 10.56 -22.07 -1.47
N ASN A 208 9.60 -21.88 -0.58
CA ASN A 208 8.37 -22.65 -0.48
C ASN A 208 7.16 -21.71 -0.32
N GLU A 209 5.95 -22.29 -0.37
CA GLU A 209 4.71 -21.52 -0.28
C GLU A 209 4.54 -20.82 1.08
N GLU A 210 5.08 -21.42 2.15
CA GLU A 210 5.04 -20.85 3.50
C GLU A 210 5.92 -19.61 3.63
N GLU A 211 7.18 -19.68 3.19
CA GLU A 211 8.10 -18.54 3.18
C GLU A 211 7.58 -17.42 2.27
N PHE A 212 7.00 -17.78 1.12
CA PHE A 212 6.35 -16.80 0.25
C PHE A 212 5.21 -16.06 0.96
N LYS A 213 4.28 -16.80 1.60
CA LYS A 213 3.16 -16.20 2.35
C LYS A 213 3.65 -15.35 3.52
N LEU A 214 4.62 -15.84 4.29
CA LEU A 214 5.23 -15.11 5.41
C LEU A 214 5.81 -13.77 4.94
N LEU A 215 6.60 -13.78 3.87
CA LEU A 215 7.18 -12.56 3.31
C LEU A 215 6.12 -11.62 2.75
N LEU A 216 5.13 -12.16 2.02
CA LEU A 216 4.07 -11.36 1.44
C LEU A 216 3.22 -10.68 2.51
N ASP A 217 2.84 -11.41 3.57
CA ASP A 217 2.08 -10.87 4.70
C ASP A 217 2.90 -9.87 5.52
N HIS A 218 4.23 -9.99 5.51
CA HIS A 218 5.11 -8.98 6.12
C HIS A 218 5.24 -7.72 5.27
N PHE A 219 5.43 -7.84 3.96
CA PHE A 219 5.70 -6.71 3.06
C PHE A 219 4.43 -5.95 2.68
N LEU A 220 3.38 -6.66 2.28
CA LEU A 220 2.24 -6.07 1.60
C LEU A 220 1.49 -5.05 2.46
N PRO A 221 1.16 -5.31 3.74
CA PRO A 221 0.48 -4.33 4.58
C PRO A 221 1.32 -3.06 4.79
N LYS A 222 2.63 -3.21 5.01
CA LYS A 222 3.52 -2.08 5.33
C LYS A 222 3.76 -1.17 4.13
N THR A 223 3.94 -1.76 2.95
CA THR A 223 4.18 -1.01 1.70
C THR A 223 2.89 -0.35 1.17
N LEU A 224 1.72 -1.00 1.33
CA LEU A 224 0.44 -0.43 0.93
C LEU A 224 0.00 0.73 1.84
N VAL A 225 0.10 0.55 3.16
CA VAL A 225 -0.24 1.61 4.11
C VAL A 225 0.68 2.81 3.92
N SER A 226 1.99 2.59 3.71
CA SER A 226 2.93 3.69 3.42
C SER A 226 2.48 4.55 2.23
N GLY A 227 2.31 3.95 1.05
CA GLY A 227 1.96 4.70 -0.17
C GLY A 227 0.59 5.35 -0.09
N PHE A 228 -0.35 4.73 0.63
CA PHE A 228 -1.68 5.30 0.83
C PHE A 228 -1.65 6.53 1.76
N VAL A 229 -0.96 6.45 2.89
CA VAL A 229 -0.85 7.53 3.87
C VAL A 229 -0.09 8.72 3.30
N SER A 230 0.97 8.49 2.52
CA SER A 230 1.71 9.58 1.87
C SER A 230 0.84 10.33 0.85
N ALA A 231 0.11 9.60 0.01
CA ALA A 231 -0.71 10.20 -1.05
C ALA A 231 -1.92 10.99 -0.50
N THR A 232 -2.50 10.54 0.61
CA THR A 232 -3.72 11.12 1.18
C THR A 232 -3.41 12.06 2.34
N SER A 233 -3.13 11.51 3.53
CA SER A 233 -2.93 12.27 4.76
C SER A 233 -1.73 13.20 4.69
N GLY A 234 -0.61 12.74 4.13
CA GLY A 234 0.60 13.55 3.97
C GLY A 234 0.34 14.81 3.14
N SER A 235 -0.29 14.64 1.97
CA SER A 235 -0.66 15.75 1.08
C SER A 235 -1.62 16.75 1.75
N VAL A 236 -2.64 16.27 2.47
CA VAL A 236 -3.62 17.14 3.14
C VAL A 236 -2.98 17.95 4.26
N ILE A 237 -2.12 17.35 5.08
CA ILE A 237 -1.44 18.06 6.18
C ILE A 237 -0.52 19.14 5.61
N ILE A 238 0.28 18.82 4.59
CA ILE A 238 1.16 19.78 3.95
C ILE A 238 0.34 20.91 3.32
N ALA A 239 -0.69 20.58 2.54
CA ALA A 239 -1.56 21.59 1.94
C ALA A 239 -2.22 22.49 2.99
N GLY A 240 -2.66 21.94 4.13
CA GLY A 240 -3.21 22.69 5.25
C GLY A 240 -2.19 23.64 5.90
N LEU A 241 -0.96 23.17 6.15
CA LEU A 241 0.11 24.00 6.71
C LEU A 241 0.49 25.15 5.77
N PHE A 242 0.61 24.88 4.46
CA PHE A 242 0.88 25.91 3.46
C PHE A 242 -0.28 26.90 3.34
N ALA A 243 -1.52 26.43 3.35
CA ALA A 243 -2.68 27.31 3.35
C ALA A 243 -2.65 28.26 4.57
N SER A 244 -2.32 27.77 5.77
CA SER A 244 -2.21 28.60 6.98
C SER A 244 -1.02 29.57 7.02
N MET A 245 -0.05 29.41 6.10
CA MET A 245 1.12 30.29 6.00
C MET A 245 0.93 31.39 4.95
N PHE A 246 0.05 31.17 3.98
CA PHE A 246 -0.23 32.11 2.88
C PHE A 246 -1.59 32.80 2.99
N PHE A 247 -2.47 32.36 3.90
CA PHE A 247 -3.76 32.97 4.27
C PHE A 247 -3.86 33.10 5.80
#